data_AF-A0AAW2K767-F1
#
_entry.id   AF-A0AAW2K767-F1
#
_cell.length_a   1.000
_cell.length_b   1.000
_cell.length_c   1.000
_cell.angle_alpha   90.00
_cell.angle_beta   90.00
_cell.angle_gamma   90.00
#
_symmetry.space_group_name_H-M   'P 1'
#
loop_
_entity.id
_entity.type
_entity.pdbx_description
1 polymer ?
#
loop_
_entity_poly.entity_id
_entity_poly.type
_entity_poly.pdbx_seq_one_letter_code
_entity_poly.pdbx_strand_id
1 'polypeptide(L)' 'MRFTELPPSIWGYAFEMDAKLLNMAPSKPIPQTSYEIWHGKPASYKYLRVWGSPA' A
#
# COMPACT_ATOMS: atom_id res chain seq x y z
N MET A 1 6.71 -2.41 27.40
CA MET A 1 6.82 -1.61 26.15
C MET A 1 5.84 -2.17 25.15
N ARG A 2 4.94 -1.32 24.63
CA ARG A 2 3.92 -1.73 23.65
C ARG A 2 4.58 -1.63 22.27
N PHE A 3 5.06 -2.73 21.71
CA PHE A 3 5.70 -2.77 20.38
C PHE A 3 4.72 -2.58 19.21
N THR A 4 3.50 -2.11 19.48
CA THR A 4 2.40 -2.01 18.53
C THR A 4 1.98 -0.58 18.22
N GLU A 5 2.65 0.44 18.77
CA GLU A 5 2.31 1.84 18.54
C GLU A 5 3.28 2.47 17.53
N LEU A 6 2.75 2.90 16.38
CA LEU A 6 3.49 3.70 15.42
C LEU A 6 3.86 5.05 16.03
N PRO A 7 5.11 5.53 15.90
CA PRO A 7 5.48 6.88 16.26
C PRO A 7 4.55 7.93 15.61
N PRO A 8 4.10 8.98 16.34
CA PRO A 8 3.21 10.02 15.83
C PRO A 8 3.65 10.63 14.50
N SER A 9 4.96 10.80 14.30
CA SER A 9 5.56 11.38 13.10
C SER A 9 5.34 10.56 11.82
N ILE A 10 5.06 9.26 11.93
CA ILE A 10 4.96 8.38 10.76
C ILE A 10 3.52 7.99 10.40
N TRP A 11 2.52 8.41 11.19
CA TRP A 11 1.13 8.06 10.94
C TRP A 11 0.61 8.54 9.59
N GLY A 12 0.96 9.76 9.17
CA GLY A 12 0.54 10.28 7.87
C GLY A 12 1.03 9.41 6.71
N TYR A 13 2.30 9.00 6.77
CA TYR A 13 2.90 8.10 5.77
C TYR A 13 2.27 6.69 5.81
N ALA A 14 1.98 6.17 7.00
CA ALA A 14 1.31 4.88 7.14
C ALA A 14 -0.08 4.90 6.49
N PHE A 15 -0.89 5.93 6.77
CA PHE A 15 -2.20 6.10 6.14
C PHE A 15 -2.13 6.24 4.62
N GLU A 16 -1.16 7.00 4.11
CA GLU A 16 -0.94 7.13 2.67
C GLU A 16 -0.63 5.76 2.03
N MET A 17 0.25 4.98 2.65
CA MET A 17 0.64 3.66 2.17
C MET A 17 -0.52 2.66 2.22
N ASP A 18 -1.33 2.69 3.28
CA ASP A 18 -2.53 1.85 3.42
C ASP A 18 -3.55 2.18 2.32
N ALA A 19 -3.87 3.45 2.13
CA ALA A 19 -4.79 3.90 1.09
C ALA A 19 -4.28 3.52 -0.31
N LYS A 20 -2.97 3.65 -0.55
CA LYS A 20 -2.35 3.26 -1.82
C LYS A 20 -2.45 1.76 -2.04
N LEU A 21 -2.16 0.93 -1.03
CA LEU A 21 -2.23 -0.52 -1.13
C LEU A 21 -3.66 -0.99 -1.42
N LEU A 22 -4.65 -0.42 -0.74
CA LEU A 22 -6.06 -0.71 -0.98
C LEU A 22 -6.49 -0.38 -2.41
N ASN A 23 -6.01 0.73 -2.98
CA ASN A 23 -6.31 1.12 -4.35
C ASN A 23 -5.60 0.26 -5.41
N MET A 24 -4.50 -0.39 -5.04
CA MET A 24 -3.77 -1.33 -5.90
C MET A 24 -4.24 -2.78 -5.72
N ALA A 25 -5.02 -3.10 -4.68
CA ALA A 25 -5.58 -4.42 -4.49
C ALA A 25 -6.81 -4.62 -5.40
N PRO A 26 -6.90 -5.74 -6.14
CA PRO A 26 -8.11 -6.03 -6.90
C PRO A 26 -9.27 -6.31 -5.94
N SER A 27 -10.42 -5.69 -6.20
CA SER A 27 -11.65 -6.04 -5.49
C SER A 27 -12.31 -7.23 -6.19
N LYS A 28 -12.86 -8.19 -5.43
CA LYS A 28 -13.31 -9.51 -5.94
C LYS A 28 -14.23 -9.52 -7.19
N PRO A 29 -15.01 -8.47 -7.54
CA PRO A 29 -15.77 -8.47 -8.79
C PRO A 29 -15.13 -7.69 -9.95
N ILE A 30 -14.09 -6.87 -9.72
CA ILE A 30 -13.49 -6.02 -10.76
C ILE A 30 -12.07 -6.52 -11.06
N PRO A 31 -11.78 -6.96 -12.31
CA PRO A 31 -10.46 -7.48 -12.67
C PRO A 31 -9.36 -6.40 -12.67
N GLN A 32 -9.75 -5.12 -12.69
CA GLN A 32 -8.85 -3.97 -12.61
C GLN A 32 -8.87 -3.35 -11.21
N THR A 33 -7.73 -2.81 -10.81
CA THR A 33 -7.57 -2.09 -9.54
C THR A 33 -8.07 -0.65 -9.68
N SER A 34 -8.46 0.00 -8.58
CA SER A 34 -8.84 1.43 -8.61
C SER A 34 -7.71 2.29 -9.16
N TYR A 35 -6.46 1.94 -8.87
CA TYR A 35 -5.27 2.59 -9.41
C TYR A 35 -5.23 2.52 -10.94
N GLU A 36 -5.47 1.33 -11.51
CA GLU A 36 -5.48 1.12 -12.96
C GLU A 36 -6.62 1.88 -13.64
N ILE A 37 -7.80 1.88 -13.04
CA ILE A 37 -8.97 2.62 -13.57
C ILE A 37 -8.67 4.13 -13.59
N TRP A 38 -8.05 4.67 -12.54
CA TRP A 38 -7.79 6.10 -12.43
C TRP A 38 -6.60 6.56 -13.29
N HIS A 39 -5.52 5.79 -13.33
CA HIS A 39 -4.27 6.19 -13.99
C HIS A 39 -4.11 5.62 -15.40
N GLY A 40 -4.96 4.69 -15.83
CA GLY A 40 -4.89 4.04 -17.15
C GLY A 40 -3.65 3.16 -17.35
N LYS A 41 -2.96 2.77 -16.27
CA LYS A 41 -1.75 1.94 -16.31
C LYS A 41 -1.64 1.02 -15.09
N PRO A 42 -0.96 -0.13 -15.21
CA PRO A 42 -0.70 -1.02 -14.08
C PRO A 42 0.03 -0.34 -12.92
N ALA A 43 -0.34 -0.72 -11.70
CA ALA A 43 0.39 -0.31 -10.50
C ALA A 43 1.80 -0.90 -10.48
N SER A 44 2.77 -0.11 -10.01
CA SER A 44 4.13 -0.61 -9.76
C SER A 44 4.27 -1.05 -8.32
N TYR A 45 4.85 -2.23 -8.09
CA TYR A 45 5.13 -2.75 -6.75
C TYR A 45 6.62 -2.76 -6.40
N LYS A 46 7.49 -2.21 -7.27
CA LYS A 46 8.96 -2.26 -7.12
C LYS A 46 9.48 -1.60 -5.83
N TYR A 47 8.72 -0.67 -5.26
CA TYR A 47 9.06 0.02 -4.02
C TYR A 47 8.59 -0.74 -2.77
N LEU A 48 7.70 -1.73 -2.90
CA LEU A 48 7.31 -2.56 -1.76
C LEU A 48 8.48 -3.47 -1.38
N ARG A 49 8.70 -3.58 -0.08
CA ARG A 49 9.69 -4.49 0.52
C ARG A 49 8.94 -5.43 1.46
N VAL A 50 9.21 -6.73 1.33
CA VAL A 50 8.70 -7.71 2.29
C VAL A 50 9.39 -7.44 3.63
N TRP A 51 8.58 -7.25 4.68
CA TRP A 51 9.10 -6.97 6.00
C TRP A 51 9.98 -8.14 6.47
N GLY A 52 11.24 -7.85 6.87
CA GLY A 52 12.21 -8.86 7.28
C GLY A 52 13.02 -9.55 6.17
N SER A 53 12.84 -9.18 4.90
CA SER A 53 13.73 -9.64 3.82
C SER A 53 15.04 -8.84 3.82
N PRO A 54 16.22 -9.48 3.66
CA PRO A 54 17.44 -8.77 3.31
C PRO A 54 17.20 -8.00 2.00
N ALA A 55 17.77 -6.79 1.92
CA ALA A 55 17.72 -5.93 0.74
C ALA A 55 18.56 -6.49 -0.42
#